data_AF-A0AAQ4DGC5-F1
#
_entry.id   AF-A0AAQ4DGC5-F1
#
_cell.length_a   1.000
_cell.length_b   1.000
_cell.length_c   1.000
_cell.angle_alpha   90.00
_cell.angle_beta   90.00
_cell.angle_gamma   90.00
#
_symmetry.space_group_name_H-M   'P 1'
#
loop_
_entity.id
_entity.type
_entity.pdbx_description
1 polymer ?
#
loop_
_entity_poly.entity_id
_entity_poly.type
_entity_poly.pdbx_seq_one_letter_code
_entity_poly.pdbx_strand_id
1 'polypeptide(L)'
;MLGNPQIVLLDEPTSGMDPVTRRLVWSNVSEAIREKRSVLLTSHSMAECDLLCSRLAIMVNGQLCCIGSPQYLKHKFGAGFTVTIRMVENAQDWKQTIKFFITHFPMASLKAHHYNIVEFSLPSKQTSLSSVFQFLETNSGEFGILDFSVSQTTLDQVFVNFARQQSDESALQAAQETTADASTATKKNGFISNEVSAVNIHSPNLLLPADGTCCLNCEATRF
;
A
#
# COMPACT_ATOMS: atom_id res chain seq x y z
N MET A 1 -21.75 -4.00 -20.21
CA MET A 1 -22.09 -2.56 -20.18
C MET A 1 -22.83 -2.18 -21.46
N LEU A 2 -23.85 -1.32 -21.36
CA LEU A 2 -24.65 -0.95 -22.54
C LEU A 2 -23.78 -0.17 -23.54
N GLY A 3 -23.91 -0.46 -24.84
CA GLY A 3 -23.23 0.29 -25.91
C GLY A 3 -21.78 -0.09 -26.21
N ASN A 4 -21.21 -1.10 -25.53
CA ASN A 4 -19.86 -1.63 -25.79
C ASN A 4 -18.77 -0.54 -25.99
N PRO A 5 -18.62 0.43 -25.07
CA PRO A 5 -17.62 1.48 -25.22
C PRO A 5 -16.20 0.93 -25.13
N GLN A 6 -15.28 1.50 -25.90
CA GLN A 6 -13.85 1.12 -25.86
C GLN A 6 -13.16 1.57 -24.56
N ILE A 7 -13.62 2.69 -24.00
CA ILE A 7 -13.11 3.29 -22.77
C ILE A 7 -14.27 3.47 -21.79
N VAL A 8 -14.10 2.99 -20.57
CA VAL A 8 -15.07 3.12 -19.48
C VAL A 8 -14.43 3.95 -18.38
N LEU A 9 -15.10 5.02 -17.97
CA LEU A 9 -14.70 5.87 -16.83
C LEU A 9 -15.68 5.63 -15.68
N LEU A 10 -15.17 5.26 -14.52
CA LEU A 10 -15.95 4.97 -13.33
C LEU A 10 -15.43 5.84 -12.18
N ASP A 11 -16.27 6.74 -11.69
CA ASP A 11 -15.94 7.52 -10.50
C ASP A 11 -16.58 6.88 -9.27
N GLU A 12 -15.76 6.36 -8.36
CA GLU A 12 -16.19 5.73 -7.09
C GLU A 12 -17.36 4.73 -7.25
N PRO A 13 -17.26 3.72 -8.15
CA PRO A 13 -18.42 2.94 -8.63
C PRO A 13 -19.09 2.05 -7.59
N THR A 14 -18.50 1.89 -6.41
CA THR A 14 -18.91 0.97 -5.35
C THR A 14 -19.22 1.69 -4.03
N SER A 15 -19.10 3.02 -4.02
CA SER A 15 -19.39 3.85 -2.86
C SER A 15 -20.86 3.75 -2.51
N GLY A 16 -21.16 3.46 -1.24
CA GLY A 16 -22.53 3.28 -0.75
C GLY A 16 -23.23 1.97 -1.18
N MET A 17 -22.52 1.04 -1.84
CA MET A 17 -23.08 -0.27 -2.22
C MET A 17 -22.89 -1.32 -1.11
N ASP A 18 -23.83 -2.27 -1.04
CA ASP A 18 -23.69 -3.45 -0.20
C ASP A 18 -22.59 -4.42 -0.75
N PRO A 19 -22.05 -5.33 0.07
CA PRO A 19 -21.01 -6.25 -0.36
C PRO A 19 -21.37 -7.15 -1.55
N VAL A 20 -22.64 -7.49 -1.75
CA VAL A 20 -23.07 -8.35 -2.86
C VAL A 20 -23.11 -7.56 -4.16
N THR A 21 -23.72 -6.37 -4.15
CA THR A 21 -23.76 -5.48 -5.31
C THR A 21 -22.36 -5.03 -5.73
N ARG A 22 -21.48 -4.76 -4.76
CA ARG A 22 -20.05 -4.46 -5.04
C ARG A 22 -19.38 -5.57 -5.85
N ARG A 23 -19.58 -6.84 -5.47
CA ARG A 23 -19.01 -7.99 -6.20
C ARG A 23 -19.56 -8.13 -7.62
N LEU A 24 -20.82 -7.75 -7.84
CA LEU A 24 -21.40 -7.71 -9.18
C LEU A 24 -20.70 -6.65 -10.05
N VAL A 25 -20.47 -5.45 -9.51
CA VAL A 25 -19.70 -4.40 -10.21
C VAL A 25 -18.30 -4.89 -10.56
N TRP A 26 -17.59 -5.50 -9.60
CA TRP A 26 -16.26 -6.06 -9.81
C TRP A 26 -16.23 -7.12 -10.92
N SER A 27 -17.26 -7.98 -10.96
CA SER A 27 -17.40 -9.02 -11.99
C SER A 27 -17.62 -8.41 -13.37
N ASN A 28 -18.47 -7.39 -13.47
CA ASN A 28 -18.75 -6.67 -14.71
C ASN A 28 -17.53 -5.90 -15.24
N VAL A 29 -16.76 -5.28 -14.33
CA VAL A 29 -15.50 -4.60 -14.69
C VAL A 29 -14.47 -5.63 -15.16
N SER A 30 -14.34 -6.75 -14.46
CA SER A 30 -13.43 -7.84 -14.84
C SER A 30 -13.79 -8.45 -16.21
N GLU A 31 -15.08 -8.57 -16.51
CA GLU A 31 -15.57 -8.99 -17.83
C GLU A 31 -15.24 -7.96 -18.91
N ALA A 32 -15.47 -6.67 -18.65
CA ALA A 32 -15.11 -5.59 -19.57
C ALA A 32 -13.61 -5.58 -19.91
N ILE A 33 -12.75 -5.82 -18.91
CA ILE A 33 -11.30 -5.96 -19.10
C ILE A 33 -10.97 -7.17 -19.99
N ARG A 34 -11.65 -8.32 -19.76
CA ARG A 34 -11.46 -9.54 -20.57
C ARG A 34 -11.89 -9.34 -22.02
N GLU A 35 -12.89 -8.50 -22.26
CA GLU A 35 -13.36 -8.08 -23.59
C GLU A 35 -12.44 -7.02 -24.24
N LYS A 36 -11.23 -6.81 -23.70
CA LYS A 36 -10.21 -5.85 -24.19
C LYS A 36 -10.66 -4.38 -24.16
N ARG A 37 -11.53 -4.01 -23.23
CA ARG A 37 -11.88 -2.60 -22.99
C ARG A 37 -10.91 -1.98 -21.98
N SER A 38 -10.64 -0.68 -22.14
CA SER A 38 -9.88 0.07 -21.15
C SER A 38 -10.82 0.64 -20.10
N VAL A 39 -10.56 0.32 -18.82
CA VAL A 39 -11.35 0.81 -17.69
C VAL A 39 -10.47 1.69 -16.81
N LEU A 40 -10.89 2.94 -16.62
CA LEU A 40 -10.33 3.87 -15.65
C LEU A 40 -11.34 4.00 -14.52
N LEU A 41 -10.93 3.61 -13.31
CA LEU A 41 -11.74 3.73 -12.11
C LEU A 41 -11.01 4.54 -11.05
N THR A 42 -11.74 5.38 -10.32
CA THR A 42 -11.32 6.00 -9.08
C THR A 42 -11.92 5.20 -7.92
N SER A 43 -11.13 4.98 -6.87
CA SER A 43 -11.63 4.34 -5.64
C SER A 43 -10.75 4.74 -4.46
N HIS A 44 -11.39 5.09 -3.35
CA HIS A 44 -10.75 5.25 -2.04
C HIS A 44 -10.49 3.90 -1.35
N SER A 45 -11.06 2.80 -1.87
CA SER A 45 -10.85 1.46 -1.34
C SER A 45 -9.62 0.82 -1.96
N MET A 46 -8.55 0.65 -1.18
CA MET A 46 -7.34 -0.02 -1.66
C MET A 46 -7.58 -1.50 -1.97
N ALA A 47 -8.55 -2.14 -1.32
CA ALA A 47 -8.95 -3.51 -1.62
C ALA A 47 -9.55 -3.66 -3.02
N GLU A 48 -10.33 -2.67 -3.48
CA GLU A 48 -10.87 -2.63 -4.84
C GLU A 48 -9.77 -2.45 -5.87
N CYS A 49 -8.89 -1.49 -5.61
CA CYS A 49 -7.73 -1.19 -6.43
C CYS A 49 -6.80 -2.40 -6.57
N ASP A 50 -6.54 -3.14 -5.49
CA ASP A 50 -5.67 -4.33 -5.52
C ASP A 50 -6.28 -5.47 -6.35
N LEU A 51 -7.62 -5.61 -6.32
CA LEU A 51 -8.32 -6.70 -7.00
C LEU A 51 -8.58 -6.41 -8.49
N LEU A 52 -8.93 -5.18 -8.84
CA LEU A 52 -9.37 -4.82 -10.20
C LEU A 52 -8.27 -4.21 -11.05
N CYS A 53 -7.31 -3.50 -10.46
CA CYS A 53 -6.37 -2.70 -11.23
C CYS A 53 -5.10 -3.48 -11.60
N SER A 54 -4.78 -3.49 -12.90
CA SER A 54 -3.47 -3.94 -13.40
C SER A 54 -2.37 -2.91 -13.13
N ARG A 55 -2.73 -1.62 -13.14
CA ARG A 55 -1.86 -0.50 -12.83
C ARG A 55 -2.61 0.47 -11.92
N LEU A 56 -1.96 0.87 -10.85
CA LEU A 56 -2.45 1.81 -9.86
C LEU A 56 -1.60 3.08 -9.92
N ALA A 57 -2.26 4.22 -9.78
CA ALA A 57 -1.59 5.48 -9.52
C ALA A 57 -2.16 6.11 -8.26
N ILE A 58 -1.27 6.66 -7.42
CA ILE A 58 -1.64 7.33 -6.17
C ILE A 58 -1.40 8.83 -6.38
N MET A 59 -2.45 9.61 -6.16
CA MET A 59 -2.43 11.05 -6.22
C MET A 59 -2.47 11.64 -4.79
N VAL A 60 -1.67 12.67 -4.53
CA VAL A 60 -1.67 13.41 -3.26
C VAL A 60 -1.56 14.90 -3.59
N ASN A 61 -2.38 15.77 -2.97
CA ASN A 61 -2.40 17.22 -3.23
C ASN A 61 -2.54 17.60 -4.73
N GLY A 62 -3.32 16.84 -5.50
CA GLY A 62 -3.48 17.07 -6.94
C GLY A 62 -2.25 16.71 -7.78
N GLN A 63 -1.23 16.07 -7.20
CA GLN A 63 -0.04 15.60 -7.90
C GLN A 63 0.05 14.08 -7.90
N LEU A 64 0.47 13.51 -9.03
CA LEU A 64 0.68 12.08 -9.18
C LEU A 64 2.00 11.66 -8.50
N CYS A 65 1.91 11.04 -7.32
CA CYS A 65 3.10 10.68 -6.53
C CYS A 65 3.76 9.39 -7.02
N CYS A 66 2.96 8.38 -7.37
CA CYS A 66 3.50 7.13 -7.88
C CYS A 66 2.54 6.43 -8.83
N ILE A 67 3.10 5.61 -9.71
CA ILE A 67 2.37 4.80 -10.67
C ILE A 67 3.08 3.47 -10.90
N GLY A 68 2.34 2.38 -10.98
CA GLY A 68 2.87 1.05 -11.24
C GLY A 68 1.87 -0.05 -10.93
N SER A 69 2.26 -1.32 -11.02
CA SER A 69 1.37 -2.40 -10.56
C SER A 69 1.20 -2.36 -9.03
N PRO A 70 0.08 -2.83 -8.48
CA PRO A 70 -0.09 -2.97 -7.03
C PRO A 70 1.10 -3.65 -6.34
N GLN A 71 1.60 -4.74 -6.93
CA GLN A 71 2.75 -5.47 -6.42
C GLN A 71 4.04 -4.66 -6.43
N TYR A 72 4.29 -3.89 -7.49
CA TYR A 72 5.44 -3.00 -7.57
C TYR A 72 5.38 -1.90 -6.51
N LEU A 73 4.21 -1.30 -6.29
CA LEU A 73 4.04 -0.27 -5.27
C LEU A 73 4.25 -0.83 -3.85
N LYS A 74 3.70 -2.01 -3.55
CA LYS A 74 3.95 -2.73 -2.28
C LYS A 74 5.43 -3.02 -2.06
N HIS A 75 6.16 -3.41 -3.11
CA HIS A 75 7.59 -3.70 -3.00
C HIS A 75 8.46 -2.43 -2.88
N LYS A 76 8.14 -1.37 -3.64
CA LYS A 76 8.93 -0.14 -3.69
C LYS A 76 8.71 0.78 -2.48
N PHE A 77 7.45 0.92 -2.06
CA PHE A 77 7.03 1.88 -1.03
C PHE A 77 6.54 1.21 0.26
N GLY A 78 6.43 -0.13 0.26
CA GLY A 78 6.06 -0.86 1.47
C GLY A 78 7.20 -1.01 2.46
N ALA A 79 6.84 -1.27 3.72
CA ALA A 79 7.78 -1.49 4.82
C ALA A 79 8.38 -2.91 4.84
N GLY A 80 7.97 -3.76 3.89
CA GLY A 80 8.41 -5.14 3.74
C GLY A 80 7.38 -6.17 4.18
N PHE A 81 7.84 -7.17 4.93
CA PHE A 81 7.04 -8.27 5.42
C PHE A 81 6.71 -8.10 6.90
N THR A 82 5.56 -8.60 7.31
CA THR A 82 5.15 -8.72 8.70
C THR A 82 5.07 -10.20 9.04
N VAL A 83 5.81 -10.63 10.05
CA VAL A 83 5.84 -12.01 10.52
C VAL A 83 5.13 -12.06 11.86
N THR A 84 4.04 -12.80 11.92
CA THR A 84 3.28 -13.04 13.16
C THR A 84 3.53 -14.47 13.59
N ILE A 85 4.00 -14.67 14.82
CA ILE A 85 4.30 -15.97 15.41
C ILE A 85 3.40 -16.16 16.61
N ARG A 86 2.68 -17.28 16.64
CA ARG A 86 1.86 -17.72 17.78
C ARG A 86 2.60 -18.84 18.51
N MET A 87 2.79 -18.67 19.80
CA MET A 87 3.46 -19.61 20.70
C MET A 87 2.47 -20.25 21.67
N VAL A 88 2.92 -21.30 22.35
CA VAL A 88 2.18 -21.92 23.47
C VAL A 88 2.13 -20.95 24.66
N GLU A 89 0.98 -20.88 25.34
CA GLU A 89 0.72 -19.95 26.47
C GLU A 89 1.67 -20.08 27.67
N ASN A 90 2.40 -21.20 27.77
CA ASN A 90 3.33 -21.50 28.86
C ASN A 90 4.80 -21.44 28.45
N ALA A 91 5.12 -20.91 27.27
CA ALA A 91 6.49 -20.70 26.85
C ALA A 91 7.12 -19.57 27.71
N GLN A 92 7.87 -19.94 28.75
CA GLN A 92 8.75 -19.04 29.51
C GLN A 92 9.80 -18.35 28.60
N ASP A 93 9.95 -18.84 27.36
CA ASP A 93 11.06 -18.56 26.47
C ASP A 93 10.75 -17.56 25.35
N TRP A 94 9.61 -16.86 25.35
CA TRP A 94 9.28 -15.87 24.30
C TRP A 94 10.38 -14.81 24.13
N LYS A 95 11.06 -14.43 25.22
CA LYS A 95 12.23 -13.52 25.17
C LYS A 95 13.41 -14.15 24.43
N GLN A 96 13.63 -15.45 24.61
CA GLN A 96 14.67 -16.19 23.92
C GLN A 96 14.33 -16.35 22.44
N THR A 97 13.07 -16.64 22.09
CA THR A 97 12.59 -16.68 20.71
C THR A 97 12.76 -15.33 20.01
N ILE A 98 12.37 -14.23 20.67
CA ILE A 98 12.58 -12.87 20.13
C ILE A 98 14.07 -12.59 19.92
N LYS A 99 14.90 -12.90 20.92
CA LYS A 99 16.35 -12.69 20.84
C LYS A 99 16.96 -13.51 19.70
N PHE A 100 16.56 -14.77 19.56
CA PHE A 100 17.06 -15.67 18.53
C PHE A 100 16.61 -15.22 17.12
N PHE A 101 15.35 -14.81 16.98
CA PHE A 101 14.81 -14.26 15.74
C PHE A 101 15.55 -12.99 15.31
N ILE A 102 15.78 -12.04 16.23
CA ILE A 102 16.54 -10.81 15.95
C ILE A 102 18.03 -11.12 15.68
N THR A 103 18.60 -12.14 16.31
CA THR A 103 19.98 -12.56 16.06
C THR A 103 20.14 -13.11 14.64
N HIS A 104 19.17 -13.88 14.16
CA HIS A 104 19.18 -14.44 12.80
C HIS A 104 18.76 -13.40 11.75
N PHE A 105 17.81 -12.54 12.07
CA PHE A 105 17.33 -11.45 11.24
C PHE A 105 17.60 -10.09 11.91
N PRO A 106 18.82 -9.55 11.81
CA PRO A 106 19.22 -8.32 12.52
C PRO A 106 18.44 -7.07 12.08
N MET A 107 17.80 -7.12 10.91
CA MET A 107 16.94 -6.05 10.39
C MET A 107 15.47 -6.20 10.82
N ALA A 108 15.11 -7.25 11.55
CA ALA A 108 13.77 -7.41 12.08
C ALA A 108 13.53 -6.46 13.26
N SER A 109 12.40 -5.77 13.25
CA SER A 109 11.94 -4.96 14.38
C SER A 109 10.69 -5.56 15.00
N LEU A 110 10.64 -5.62 16.33
CA LEU A 110 9.44 -6.05 17.05
C LEU A 110 8.39 -4.93 16.95
N LYS A 111 7.25 -5.23 16.31
CA LYS A 111 6.11 -4.30 16.20
C LYS A 111 5.19 -4.38 17.40
N ALA A 112 4.84 -5.60 17.78
CA ALA A 112 3.87 -5.85 18.84
C ALA A 112 4.14 -7.18 19.52
N HIS A 113 3.74 -7.25 20.78
CA HIS A 113 3.75 -8.47 21.58
C HIS A 113 2.47 -8.52 22.40
N HIS A 114 1.62 -9.50 22.10
CA HIS A 114 0.32 -9.70 22.72
C HIS A 114 0.22 -11.13 23.25
N TYR A 115 0.47 -11.30 24.54
CA TYR A 115 0.40 -12.59 25.23
C TYR A 115 1.28 -13.66 24.60
N ASN A 116 0.71 -14.54 23.77
CA ASN A 116 1.41 -15.61 23.07
C ASN A 116 1.65 -15.30 21.58
N ILE A 117 1.35 -14.08 21.13
CA ILE A 117 1.53 -13.64 19.74
C ILE A 117 2.60 -12.56 19.68
N VAL A 118 3.60 -12.77 18.82
CA VAL A 118 4.68 -11.83 18.57
C VAL A 118 4.64 -11.42 17.10
N GLU A 119 4.75 -10.12 16.84
CA GLU A 119 4.73 -9.55 15.49
C GLU A 119 6.04 -8.82 15.19
N PHE A 120 6.71 -9.23 14.11
CA PHE A 120 7.94 -8.63 13.61
C PHE A 120 7.71 -7.95 12.26
N SER A 121 8.42 -6.84 12.02
CA SER A 121 8.56 -6.22 10.71
C SER A 121 9.93 -6.56 10.12
N LEU A 122 9.97 -7.05 8.89
CA LEU A 122 11.20 -7.37 8.17
C LEU A 122 11.27 -6.54 6.87
N PRO A 123 12.33 -5.73 6.66
CA PRO A 123 12.50 -4.98 5.42
C PRO A 123 12.65 -5.87 4.19
N SER A 124 11.94 -5.54 3.09
CA SER A 124 11.91 -6.38 1.87
C SER A 124 13.24 -6.49 1.12
N LYS A 125 14.15 -5.53 1.26
CA LYS A 125 15.31 -5.39 0.36
C LYS A 125 16.41 -6.44 0.60
N GLN A 126 16.36 -7.19 1.70
CA GLN A 126 17.46 -8.06 2.14
C GLN A 126 17.00 -9.37 2.79
N THR A 127 15.70 -9.68 2.77
CA THR A 127 15.15 -10.88 3.42
C THR A 127 14.45 -11.75 2.40
N SER A 128 14.94 -12.98 2.21
CA SER A 128 14.22 -13.99 1.43
C SER A 128 13.08 -14.57 2.27
N LEU A 129 11.89 -14.58 1.70
CA LEU A 129 10.71 -15.18 2.31
C LEU A 129 10.94 -16.67 2.63
N SER A 130 11.64 -17.40 1.75
CA SER A 130 11.98 -18.81 1.97
C SER A 130 12.85 -19.03 3.20
N SER A 131 13.83 -18.14 3.45
CA SER A 131 14.70 -18.22 4.62
C SER A 131 13.92 -17.99 5.91
N VAL A 132 12.94 -17.07 5.89
CA VAL A 132 12.06 -16.82 7.04
C VAL A 132 11.22 -18.06 7.34
N PHE A 133 10.56 -18.63 6.33
CA PHE A 133 9.76 -19.84 6.49
C PHE A 133 10.59 -21.03 6.98
N GLN A 134 11.73 -21.29 6.34
CA GLN A 134 12.63 -22.38 6.71
C GLN A 134 13.14 -22.23 8.14
N PHE A 135 13.49 -21.01 8.57
CA PHE A 135 13.91 -20.73 9.93
C PHE A 135 12.79 -21.01 10.95
N LEU A 136 11.57 -20.52 10.69
CA LEU A 136 10.43 -20.73 11.59
C LEU A 136 10.03 -22.20 11.69
N GLU A 137 10.08 -22.93 10.57
CA GLU A 137 9.74 -24.35 10.52
C GLU A 137 10.79 -25.21 11.24
N THR A 138 12.08 -24.97 10.98
CA THR A 138 13.19 -25.71 11.60
C THR A 138 13.21 -25.58 13.11
N ASN A 139 12.89 -24.39 13.62
CA ASN A 139 12.94 -24.09 15.06
C ASN A 139 11.56 -24.13 15.74
N SER A 140 10.53 -24.62 15.04
CA SER A 140 9.15 -24.67 15.55
C SER A 140 9.01 -25.46 16.85
N GLY A 141 9.67 -26.61 16.93
CA GLY A 141 9.65 -27.49 18.10
C GLY A 141 10.42 -26.93 19.31
N GLU A 142 11.55 -26.25 19.06
CA GLU A 142 12.39 -25.68 20.14
C GLU A 142 11.75 -24.46 20.79
N PHE A 143 11.04 -23.64 20.00
CA PHE A 143 10.40 -22.41 20.49
C PHE A 143 8.92 -22.56 20.87
N GLY A 144 8.36 -23.77 20.79
CA GLY A 144 6.95 -24.00 21.06
C GLY A 144 6.04 -23.15 20.16
N ILE A 145 6.39 -23.03 18.88
CA ILE A 145 5.59 -22.29 17.90
C ILE A 145 4.39 -23.16 17.52
N LEU A 146 3.19 -22.63 17.74
CA LEU A 146 1.93 -23.26 17.34
C LEU A 146 1.59 -22.96 15.88
N ASP A 147 1.78 -21.71 15.47
CA ASP A 147 1.45 -21.24 14.13
C ASP A 147 2.28 -20.00 13.79
N PHE A 148 2.52 -19.75 12.51
CA PHE A 148 3.15 -18.52 12.04
C PHE A 148 2.55 -18.08 10.71
N SER A 149 2.51 -16.77 10.49
CA SER A 149 2.08 -16.18 9.23
C SER A 149 3.07 -15.12 8.78
N VAL A 150 3.38 -15.09 7.49
CA VAL A 150 4.17 -14.03 6.89
C VAL A 150 3.31 -13.31 5.86
N SER A 151 3.09 -12.02 6.05
CA SER A 151 2.26 -11.18 5.18
C SER A 151 3.07 -10.03 4.60
N GLN A 152 2.76 -9.62 3.37
CA GLN A 152 3.34 -8.41 2.77
C GLN A 152 2.59 -7.17 3.24
N THR A 153 3.28 -6.03 3.27
CA THR A 153 2.66 -4.71 3.41
C THR A 153 1.49 -4.55 2.44
N THR A 154 0.33 -4.09 2.94
CA THR A 154 -0.86 -3.85 2.11
C THR A 154 -0.78 -2.52 1.37
N LEU A 155 -1.60 -2.35 0.32
CA LEU A 155 -1.71 -1.04 -0.35
C LEU A 155 -2.22 0.05 0.60
N ASP A 156 -3.10 -0.27 1.54
CA ASP A 156 -3.55 0.65 2.59
C ASP A 156 -2.37 1.21 3.40
N GLN A 157 -1.42 0.34 3.80
CA GLN A 157 -0.24 0.78 4.55
C GLN A 157 0.67 1.67 3.69
N VAL A 158 0.84 1.35 2.41
CA VAL A 158 1.56 2.20 1.46
C VAL A 158 0.88 3.57 1.32
N PHE A 159 -0.45 3.59 1.18
CA PHE A 159 -1.25 4.80 1.08
C PHE A 159 -1.15 5.67 2.34
N VAL A 160 -1.29 5.08 3.53
CA VAL A 160 -1.14 5.80 4.82
C VAL A 160 0.25 6.42 4.95
N ASN A 161 1.30 5.75 4.48
CA ASN A 161 2.64 6.32 4.50
C ASN A 161 2.75 7.58 3.62
N PHE A 162 2.12 7.58 2.44
CA PHE A 162 2.05 8.77 1.58
C PHE A 162 1.21 9.89 2.21
N ALA A 163 0.08 9.56 2.84
CA ALA A 163 -0.77 10.55 3.51
C ALA A 163 -0.08 11.19 4.74
N ARG A 164 0.77 10.45 5.45
CA ARG A 164 1.57 11.00 6.56
C ARG A 164 2.60 12.02 6.07
N GLN A 165 3.29 11.74 4.97
CA GLN A 165 4.27 12.67 4.38
C GLN A 165 3.63 14.03 4.01
N GLN A 166 2.36 14.02 3.59
CA GLN A 166 1.56 15.23 3.33
C GLN A 166 1.38 16.11 4.58
N SER A 167 1.17 15.49 5.75
CA SER A 167 0.96 16.20 7.01
C SER A 167 2.24 16.91 7.46
N ASP A 168 3.38 16.24 7.27
CA ASP A 168 4.70 16.75 7.66
C ASP A 168 5.16 17.88 6.73
N GLU A 169 4.97 17.78 5.41
CA GLU A 169 5.30 18.85 4.45
C GLU A 169 4.41 20.09 4.63
N SER A 170 3.11 19.90 4.89
CA SER A 170 2.19 21.02 5.14
C SER A 170 2.52 21.73 6.46
N ALA A 171 2.99 21.00 7.48
CA ALA A 171 3.46 21.57 8.74
C ALA A 171 4.81 22.31 8.58
N LEU A 172 5.70 21.80 7.73
CA LEU A 172 6.98 22.45 7.38
C LEU A 172 6.76 23.73 6.57
N GLN A 173 5.79 23.76 5.65
CA GLN A 173 5.42 24.96 4.89
C GLN A 173 4.73 26.01 5.78
N ALA A 174 3.82 25.60 6.67
CA ALA A 174 3.19 26.51 7.64
C ALA A 174 4.19 27.13 8.64
N ALA A 175 5.23 26.39 9.03
CA ALA A 175 6.30 26.90 9.88
C ALA A 175 7.22 27.93 9.18
N GLN A 176 7.29 27.90 7.85
CA GLN A 176 8.06 28.88 7.06
C GLN A 176 7.26 30.14 6.74
N GLU A 177 5.92 30.08 6.70
CA GLU A 177 5.06 31.26 6.50
C GLU A 177 4.80 32.09 7.77
N THR A 178 5.15 31.60 8.96
CA THR A 178 4.91 32.35 10.22
C THR A 178 5.97 33.40 10.55
N THR A 179 7.01 33.59 9.71
CA THR A 179 8.02 34.66 9.90
C THR A 179 7.88 35.87 8.98
N ALA A 180 6.85 35.95 8.14
CA ALA A 180 6.57 37.13 7.32
C ALA A 180 5.09 37.51 7.43
N ASP A 181 4.87 38.74 7.92
CA ASP A 181 3.62 39.50 7.90
C ASP A 181 2.56 39.22 8.98
N ALA A 182 2.73 39.95 10.09
CA ALA A 182 1.63 40.39 10.92
C ALA A 182 0.78 41.43 10.16
N SER A 183 -0.45 41.09 9.76
CA SER A 183 -1.64 41.95 9.95
C SER A 183 -2.95 41.35 9.39
N THR A 184 -3.97 41.38 10.26
CA THR A 184 -5.42 41.41 9.97
C THR A 184 -6.17 40.09 9.72
N ALA A 185 -7.05 39.80 10.67
CA ALA A 185 -8.03 38.72 10.70
C ALA A 185 -9.12 38.83 9.61
N THR A 186 -9.70 37.69 9.19
CA THR A 186 -11.17 37.41 9.15
C THR A 186 -11.44 35.95 8.76
N LYS A 187 -12.39 35.33 9.48
CA LYS A 187 -13.04 34.01 9.28
C LYS A 187 -13.33 33.58 7.82
N LYS A 188 -13.28 32.27 7.56
CA LYS A 188 -14.45 31.47 7.13
C LYS A 188 -14.18 29.94 7.13
N ASN A 189 -15.17 29.22 7.65
CA ASN A 189 -15.34 27.77 7.55
C ASN A 189 -15.35 27.30 6.09
N GLY A 190 -14.80 26.12 5.82
CA GLY A 190 -14.93 25.45 4.53
C GLY A 190 -14.56 23.98 4.61
N PHE A 191 -15.59 23.14 4.60
CA PHE A 191 -15.61 21.72 4.29
C PHE A 191 -14.47 21.30 3.32
N ILE A 192 -13.58 20.39 3.72
CA ILE A 192 -12.63 19.75 2.79
C ILE A 192 -13.19 18.38 2.46
N SER A 193 -13.84 18.27 1.29
CA SER A 193 -14.05 16.99 0.64
C SER A 193 -12.67 16.47 0.20
N ASN A 194 -12.21 15.40 0.84
CA ASN A 194 -11.06 14.64 0.39
C ASN A 194 -11.49 13.76 -0.79
N GLU A 195 -11.34 14.28 -2.01
CA GLU A 195 -11.41 13.44 -3.21
C GLU A 195 -9.99 13.09 -3.64
N VAL A 196 -9.66 11.80 -3.59
CA VAL A 196 -8.38 11.26 -4.06
C VAL A 196 -8.68 10.17 -5.07
N SER A 197 -8.37 10.48 -6.33
CA SER A 197 -8.65 9.63 -7.48
C SER A 197 -7.44 8.73 -7.78
N ALA A 198 -7.66 7.42 -7.79
CA ALA A 198 -6.75 6.47 -8.43
C ALA A 198 -6.91 6.57 -9.96
N VAL A 199 -5.80 6.61 -10.71
CA VAL A 199 -5.84 6.67 -12.19
C VAL A 199 -5.16 5.45 -12.78
N ASN A 200 -5.92 4.60 -13.50
CA ASN A 200 -5.41 3.44 -14.23
C ASN A 200 -5.17 3.80 -15.72
N ILE A 201 -3.94 3.58 -16.18
CA ILE A 201 -3.54 3.74 -17.59
C ILE A 201 -3.17 2.35 -18.12
N HIS A 202 -4.05 1.77 -18.95
CA HIS A 202 -3.71 0.61 -19.77
C HIS A 202 -3.72 0.98 -21.25
N SER A 203 -2.52 0.98 -21.85
CA SER A 203 -2.28 1.06 -23.29
C SER A 203 -1.65 -0.27 -23.73
N PRO A 204 -2.14 -0.95 -24.78
CA PRO A 204 -1.60 -2.24 -25.20
C PRO A 204 -0.37 -2.14 -26.14
N ASN A 205 0.29 -0.97 -26.28
CA ASN A 205 1.51 -0.85 -27.08
C ASN A 205 2.41 0.27 -26.58
N LEU A 206 3.25 -0.02 -25.58
CA LEU A 206 4.48 0.75 -25.36
C LEU A 206 5.62 -0.24 -25.12
N LEU A 207 6.32 -0.60 -26.20
CA LEU A 207 7.65 -1.19 -26.07
C LEU A 207 8.54 -0.13 -25.39
N LEU A 208 8.92 -0.36 -24.14
CA LEU A 208 10.01 0.38 -23.50
C LEU A 208 11.33 -0.37 -23.74
N PRO A 209 12.42 0.32 -24.08
CA PRO A 209 13.72 -0.31 -24.32
C PRO A 209 14.27 -0.93 -23.03
N ALA A 210 14.82 -2.13 -23.17
CA ALA A 210 15.51 -2.85 -22.12
C ALA A 210 16.92 -2.27 -21.96
N ASP A 211 17.06 -1.15 -21.26
CA ASP A 211 18.34 -0.75 -20.67
C ASP A 211 18.11 0.01 -19.36
N GLY A 212 18.78 -0.48 -18.31
CA GLY A 212 18.65 -0.01 -16.94
C GLY A 212 19.39 1.29 -16.70
N THR A 213 18.68 2.40 -16.77
CA THR A 213 19.02 3.66 -16.09
C THR A 213 17.75 4.50 -15.96
N CYS A 214 17.09 4.44 -14.81
CA CYS A 214 15.97 5.33 -14.51
C CYS A 214 16.50 6.58 -13.81
N CYS A 215 17.00 7.52 -14.61
CA CYS A 215 17.12 8.92 -14.21
C CYS A 215 15.79 9.60 -14.53
N LEU A 216 14.87 9.64 -13.57
CA LEU A 216 13.73 10.56 -13.63
C LEU A 216 14.01 11.67 -12.62
N ASN A 217 14.77 12.66 -13.09
CA ASN A 217 14.75 14.00 -12.50
C ASN A 217 13.33 14.55 -12.64
N CYS A 218 12.83 15.09 -11.53
CA CYS A 218 11.71 15.99 -11.48
C CYS A 218 11.90 17.13 -12.50
N GLU A 219 11.05 17.18 -13.53
CA GLU A 219 10.56 18.42 -14.11
C GLU A 219 9.47 18.08 -15.14
N ALA A 220 8.38 18.85 -15.09
CA ALA A 220 7.28 18.88 -16.04
C ALA A 220 6.27 17.71 -16.00
N THR A 221 5.19 17.89 -15.24
CA THR A 221 3.84 17.85 -15.86
C THR A 221 2.83 18.66 -15.03
N ARG A 222 2.57 19.89 -15.48
CA ARG A 222 1.30 20.60 -15.26
C ARG A 222 0.29 19.97 -16.22
N PHE A 223 -0.80 19.41 -15.69
CA PHE A 223 -2.14 19.45 -16.26
C PHE A 223 -3.15 19.36 -15.11
#